data_AF-A0A9W8VCZ9-F1
#
_entry.id   AF-A0A9W8VCZ9-F1
#
_cell.length_a   1.000
_cell.length_b   1.000
_cell.length_c   1.000
_cell.angle_alpha   90.00
_cell.angle_beta   90.00
_cell.angle_gamma   90.00
#
_symmetry.space_group_name_H-M   'P 1'
#
loop_
_entity.id
_entity.type
_entity.pdbx_description
1 polymer ?
#
loop_
_entity_poly.entity_id
_entity_poly.type
_entity_poly.pdbx_seq_one_letter_code
_entity_poly.pdbx_strand_id
1 'polypeptide(L)'
;MPFYTEQDDLLQLNEDRFDFNVQFEQLFFSIIPSVLFIISSLWRTHSQARKPTVVDAPIFQLIKLTSITTYVGLELSLVILVAAGTFHATNIFIASAVLKLISALLMILLSLIDHRKSIRPSVLLNSYLFLTLLLDVVQARTLFMTWTVKPELAYSSIFTATIALKLGILLLEAQRKSKWVIWNEKEHSPEETSGIFSLGIFFWLNKIFMEGYKKVLRLEDLFPLDTSLYGNVLHEKFSRNMDYTKLKGDKLGLAKVLVQTLNIPLLLPVLPRLALLGFTFCQPLFIEKLLAHLSTPKIADNIGYGFIGATILIYSGIGISMALYWYICAFGLDARL
;
A
#
# COMPACT_ATOMS: atom_id res chain seq x y z
N MET A 1 -36.80 -12.01 -8.99
CA MET A 1 -37.67 -10.81 -8.92
C MET A 1 -36.86 -9.63 -9.45
N PRO A 2 -37.44 -8.73 -10.26
CA PRO A 2 -36.68 -7.72 -10.98
C PRO A 2 -36.23 -6.60 -10.03
N PHE A 3 -34.95 -6.22 -10.14
CA PHE A 3 -34.27 -5.19 -9.36
C PHE A 3 -34.46 -3.80 -9.98
N TYR A 4 -35.70 -3.36 -10.14
CA TYR A 4 -35.99 -1.96 -10.40
C TYR A 4 -37.16 -1.54 -9.54
N THR A 5 -36.84 -0.93 -8.40
CA THR A 5 -37.67 0.13 -7.84
C THR A 5 -36.74 1.30 -7.57
N GLU A 6 -37.04 2.39 -8.26
CA GLU A 6 -36.46 3.71 -8.16
C GLU A 6 -36.28 4.12 -6.69
N GLN A 7 -35.03 4.22 -6.24
CA GLN A 7 -34.54 5.33 -5.42
C GLN A 7 -33.01 5.26 -5.49
N ASP A 8 -32.39 6.21 -6.17
CA ASP A 8 -30.95 6.43 -6.22
C ASP A 8 -30.40 6.75 -4.82
N ASP A 9 -30.17 5.75 -4.00
CA ASP A 9 -29.42 5.90 -2.75
C ASP A 9 -28.14 5.06 -2.80
N LEU A 10 -27.08 5.71 -3.30
CA LEU A 10 -25.70 5.18 -3.32
C LEU A 10 -25.17 4.81 -1.92
N LEU A 11 -25.90 5.13 -0.85
CA LEU A 11 -25.47 5.03 0.56
C LEU A 11 -26.34 4.11 1.43
N GLN A 12 -27.18 3.22 0.87
CA GLN A 12 -27.88 2.24 1.70
C GLN A 12 -26.90 1.16 2.23
N LEU A 13 -26.63 1.24 3.53
CA LEU A 13 -25.99 0.19 4.31
C LEU A 13 -27.03 -0.90 4.59
N ASN A 14 -26.76 -2.14 4.21
CA ASN A 14 -27.65 -3.25 4.54
C ASN A 14 -27.36 -3.71 5.99
N GLU A 15 -28.16 -3.24 6.95
CA GLU A 15 -27.95 -3.48 8.38
C GLU A 15 -27.96 -4.98 8.75
N ASP A 16 -28.66 -5.82 7.98
CA ASP A 16 -28.77 -7.26 8.25
C ASP A 16 -27.51 -8.05 7.86
N ARG A 17 -26.69 -7.55 6.92
CA ARG A 17 -25.48 -8.25 6.42
C ARG A 17 -24.17 -7.52 6.70
N PHE A 18 -24.23 -6.27 7.17
CA PHE A 18 -23.06 -5.42 7.39
C PHE A 18 -22.18 -5.27 6.13
N ASP A 19 -22.82 -5.25 4.95
CA ASP A 19 -22.14 -5.08 3.67
C ASP A 19 -22.63 -3.78 2.99
N PHE A 20 -21.74 -3.10 2.28
CA PHE A 20 -22.08 -1.91 1.50
C PHE A 20 -22.77 -2.32 0.19
N ASN A 21 -23.51 -1.40 -0.42
CA ASN A 21 -24.05 -1.61 -1.77
C ASN A 21 -22.90 -1.98 -2.74
N VAL A 22 -23.10 -3.01 -3.56
CA VAL A 22 -22.11 -3.50 -4.54
C VAL A 22 -21.60 -2.38 -5.46
N GLN A 23 -22.45 -1.40 -5.80
CA GLN A 23 -22.05 -0.23 -6.59
C GLN A 23 -21.14 0.72 -5.80
N PHE A 24 -21.40 0.91 -4.51
CA PHE A 24 -20.57 1.71 -3.61
C PHE A 24 -19.20 1.08 -3.44
N GLU A 25 -19.14 -0.23 -3.21
CA GLU A 25 -17.86 -0.95 -3.10
C GLU A 25 -17.04 -0.84 -4.38
N GLN A 26 -17.67 -0.94 -5.56
CA GLN A 26 -16.96 -0.78 -6.82
C GLN A 26 -16.42 0.64 -7.02
N LEU A 27 -17.20 1.65 -6.65
CA LEU A 27 -16.79 3.04 -6.77
C LEU A 27 -15.63 3.38 -5.80
N PHE A 28 -15.83 3.13 -4.51
CA PHE A 28 -14.87 3.55 -3.49
C PHE A 28 -13.68 2.61 -3.35
N PHE A 29 -13.90 1.29 -3.46
CA PHE A 29 -12.88 0.31 -3.16
C PHE A 29 -12.10 -0.15 -4.41
N SER A 30 -12.62 0.10 -5.61
CA SER A 30 -11.94 -0.29 -6.86
C SER A 30 -11.57 0.93 -7.73
N ILE A 31 -12.51 1.82 -8.05
CA ILE A 31 -12.26 2.93 -8.97
C ILE A 31 -11.29 3.95 -8.36
N ILE A 32 -11.54 4.42 -7.13
CA ILE A 32 -10.69 5.44 -6.50
C ILE A 32 -9.23 4.97 -6.36
N PRO A 33 -8.92 3.78 -5.79
CA PRO A 33 -7.54 3.31 -5.71
C PRO A 33 -6.89 3.14 -7.08
N SER A 34 -7.63 2.64 -8.08
CA SER A 34 -7.11 2.42 -9.43
C SER A 34 -6.74 3.74 -10.11
N VAL A 35 -7.60 4.76 -10.03
CA VAL A 35 -7.33 6.08 -10.64
C VAL A 35 -6.14 6.75 -9.97
N LEU A 36 -6.07 6.73 -8.64
CA LEU A 36 -4.93 7.28 -7.90
C LEU A 36 -3.63 6.56 -8.27
N PHE A 37 -3.68 5.24 -8.42
CA PHE A 37 -2.54 4.44 -8.84
C PHE A 37 -2.11 4.78 -10.26
N ILE A 38 -3.03 4.88 -11.23
CA ILE A 38 -2.73 5.23 -12.63
C ILE A 38 -1.98 6.56 -12.69
N ILE A 39 -2.49 7.60 -12.03
CA ILE A 39 -1.87 8.93 -12.02
C ILE A 39 -0.47 8.86 -11.38
N SER A 40 -0.38 8.21 -10.22
CA SER A 40 0.89 8.11 -9.48
C SER A 40 1.93 7.25 -10.20
N SER A 41 1.51 6.19 -10.89
CA SER A 41 2.37 5.28 -11.64
C SER A 41 2.93 5.95 -12.89
N LEU A 42 2.12 6.73 -13.60
CA LEU A 42 2.56 7.49 -14.78
C LEU A 42 3.58 8.56 -14.39
N TRP A 43 3.29 9.32 -13.33
CA TRP A 43 4.23 10.32 -12.79
C TRP A 43 5.57 9.68 -12.39
N ARG A 44 5.51 8.59 -11.62
CA ARG A 44 6.71 7.88 -11.15
C ARG A 44 7.50 7.27 -12.32
N THR A 45 6.82 6.66 -13.28
CA THR A 45 7.43 6.12 -14.50
C THR A 45 8.21 7.22 -15.24
N HIS A 46 7.60 8.38 -15.46
CA HIS A 46 8.26 9.50 -16.12
C HIS A 46 9.44 10.06 -15.32
N SER A 47 9.30 10.21 -14.01
CA SER A 47 10.38 10.69 -13.13
C SER A 47 11.57 9.71 -13.08
N GLN A 48 11.28 8.42 -12.96
CA GLN A 48 12.30 7.38 -12.83
C GLN A 48 12.93 7.02 -14.19
N ALA A 49 12.25 7.28 -15.31
CA ALA A 49 12.77 7.06 -16.66
C ALA A 49 14.11 7.79 -16.91
N ARG A 50 14.37 8.88 -16.20
CA ARG A 50 15.59 9.69 -16.36
C ARG A 50 16.80 9.22 -15.56
N LYS A 51 16.65 8.19 -14.72
CA LYS A 51 17.74 7.67 -13.87
C LYS A 51 18.52 6.54 -14.54
N PRO A 52 19.83 6.41 -14.25
CA PRO A 52 20.66 5.31 -14.74
C PRO A 52 20.18 3.97 -14.17
N THR A 53 20.46 2.88 -14.88
CA THR A 53 20.14 1.51 -14.46
C THR A 53 21.19 1.00 -13.47
N VAL A 54 20.75 0.46 -12.34
CA VAL A 54 21.62 0.16 -11.18
C VAL A 54 21.61 -1.33 -10.78
N VAL A 55 20.62 -2.10 -11.24
CA VAL A 55 20.43 -3.50 -10.79
C VAL A 55 20.35 -4.46 -11.99
N ASP A 56 21.15 -5.53 -11.93
CA ASP A 56 21.08 -6.64 -12.88
C ASP A 56 20.78 -7.96 -12.15
N ALA A 57 19.49 -8.30 -12.10
CA ALA A 57 18.98 -9.53 -11.50
C ALA A 57 17.89 -10.12 -12.40
N PRO A 58 18.27 -10.84 -13.48
CA PRO A 58 17.34 -11.23 -14.54
C PRO A 58 16.34 -12.31 -14.10
N ILE A 59 16.75 -13.27 -13.25
CA ILE A 59 15.89 -14.37 -12.79
C ILE A 59 14.76 -13.85 -11.89
N PHE A 60 15.09 -12.99 -10.93
CA PHE A 60 14.10 -12.39 -10.04
C PHE A 60 13.14 -11.46 -10.80
N GLN A 61 13.65 -10.74 -11.81
CA GLN A 61 12.81 -9.96 -12.73
C GLN A 61 11.83 -10.84 -13.48
N LEU A 62 12.27 -12.00 -13.98
CA LEU A 62 11.44 -12.92 -14.72
C LEU A 62 10.33 -13.49 -13.85
N ILE A 63 10.62 -13.89 -12.61
CA ILE A 63 9.61 -14.39 -11.67
C ILE A 63 8.56 -13.31 -11.35
N LYS A 64 8.99 -12.06 -11.15
CA LYS A 64 8.06 -10.94 -10.94
C LYS A 64 7.21 -10.67 -12.16
N LEU A 65 7.84 -10.60 -13.34
CA LEU A 65 7.17 -10.29 -14.59
C LEU A 65 6.16 -11.37 -14.98
N THR A 66 6.53 -12.65 -14.81
CA THR A 66 5.62 -13.78 -15.05
C THR A 66 4.42 -13.71 -14.12
N SER A 67 4.62 -13.49 -12.81
CA SER A 67 3.52 -13.36 -11.84
C SER A 67 2.56 -12.21 -12.17
N ILE A 68 3.10 -11.03 -12.53
CA ILE A 68 2.28 -9.87 -12.90
C ILE A 68 1.58 -10.10 -14.24
N THR A 69 2.23 -10.74 -15.21
CA THR A 69 1.60 -11.09 -16.49
C THR A 69 0.43 -12.06 -16.30
N THR A 70 0.59 -13.07 -15.45
CA THR A 70 -0.51 -13.97 -15.08
C THR A 70 -1.66 -13.20 -14.43
N TYR A 71 -1.37 -12.22 -13.58
CA TYR A 71 -2.38 -11.35 -12.96
C TYR A 71 -3.17 -10.54 -14.00
N VAL A 72 -2.49 -9.96 -14.99
CA VAL A 72 -3.15 -9.26 -16.11
C VAL A 72 -4.07 -10.21 -16.89
N GLY A 73 -3.65 -11.46 -17.12
CA GLY A 73 -4.48 -12.47 -17.80
C GLY A 73 -5.75 -12.81 -17.03
N LEU A 74 -5.67 -12.90 -15.69
CA LEU A 74 -6.84 -13.13 -14.85
C LEU A 74 -7.80 -11.91 -14.84
N GLU A 75 -7.27 -10.69 -14.72
CA GLU A 75 -8.07 -9.46 -14.79
C GLU A 75 -8.75 -9.31 -16.17
N LEU A 76 -8.06 -9.66 -17.26
CA LEU A 76 -8.63 -9.68 -18.60
C LEU A 76 -9.79 -10.69 -18.70
N SER A 77 -9.61 -11.88 -18.11
CA SER A 77 -10.65 -12.91 -18.08
C SER A 77 -11.90 -12.43 -17.31
N LEU A 78 -11.71 -11.72 -16.20
CA LEU A 78 -12.80 -11.10 -15.45
C LEU A 78 -13.53 -10.03 -16.29
N VAL A 79 -12.80 -9.15 -16.98
CA VAL A 79 -13.41 -8.15 -17.89
C VAL A 79 -14.23 -8.81 -18.98
N ILE A 80 -13.73 -9.87 -19.61
CA ILE A 80 -14.45 -10.62 -20.66
C ILE A 80 -15.74 -11.23 -20.09
N LEU A 81 -15.67 -11.84 -18.90
CA LEU A 81 -16.83 -12.49 -18.29
C LEU A 81 -17.95 -11.49 -17.93
N VAL A 82 -17.55 -10.28 -17.50
CA VAL A 82 -18.47 -9.16 -17.23
C VAL A 82 -19.03 -8.59 -18.53
N ALA A 83 -18.19 -8.39 -19.56
CA ALA A 83 -18.60 -7.85 -20.85
C ALA A 83 -19.49 -8.81 -21.67
N ALA A 84 -19.34 -10.12 -21.48
CA ALA A 84 -20.16 -11.14 -22.11
C ALA A 84 -21.62 -11.16 -21.59
N GLY A 85 -21.98 -10.27 -20.65
CA GLY A 85 -23.36 -10.08 -20.21
C GLY A 85 -23.93 -11.28 -19.45
N THR A 86 -23.07 -12.10 -18.84
CA THR A 86 -23.48 -13.29 -18.09
C THR A 86 -24.36 -12.96 -16.87
N PHE A 87 -24.32 -11.70 -16.42
CA PHE A 87 -25.11 -11.12 -15.34
C PHE A 87 -25.55 -9.70 -15.71
N HIS A 88 -26.61 -9.18 -15.08
CA HIS A 88 -27.05 -7.79 -15.23
C HIS A 88 -26.01 -6.83 -14.62
N ALA A 89 -24.87 -6.68 -15.30
CA ALA A 89 -23.76 -5.84 -14.89
C ALA A 89 -24.13 -4.37 -15.08
N THR A 90 -24.06 -3.60 -14.00
CA THR A 90 -24.18 -2.14 -14.08
C THR A 90 -22.95 -1.56 -14.81
N ASN A 91 -23.12 -0.43 -15.51
CA ASN A 91 -22.03 0.32 -16.16
C ASN A 91 -20.84 0.60 -15.21
N ILE A 92 -21.11 0.80 -13.91
CA ILE A 92 -20.08 1.02 -12.86
C ILE A 92 -19.17 -0.20 -12.71
N PHE A 93 -19.73 -1.41 -12.80
CA PHE A 93 -18.97 -2.65 -12.65
C PHE A 93 -18.01 -2.87 -13.82
N ILE A 94 -18.49 -2.59 -15.04
CA ILE A 94 -17.67 -2.64 -16.26
C ILE A 94 -16.53 -1.62 -16.15
N ALA A 95 -16.83 -0.38 -15.75
CA ALA A 95 -15.82 0.67 -15.59
C ALA A 95 -14.76 0.29 -14.55
N SER A 96 -15.18 -0.26 -13.40
CA SER A 96 -14.28 -0.77 -12.36
C SER A 96 -13.36 -1.88 -12.87
N ALA A 97 -13.89 -2.86 -13.60
CA ALA A 97 -13.10 -3.96 -14.16
C ALA A 97 -12.06 -3.48 -15.18
N VAL A 98 -12.45 -2.54 -16.05
CA VAL A 98 -11.54 -1.94 -17.04
C VAL A 98 -10.43 -1.14 -16.35
N LEU A 99 -10.76 -0.37 -15.31
CA LEU A 99 -9.76 0.37 -14.54
C LEU A 99 -8.78 -0.55 -13.79
N LYS A 100 -9.27 -1.66 -13.23
CA LYS A 100 -8.42 -2.72 -12.64
C LYS A 100 -7.46 -3.30 -13.68
N LEU A 101 -7.93 -3.60 -14.89
CA LEU A 101 -7.08 -4.07 -16.00
C LEU A 101 -6.02 -3.05 -16.40
N ILE A 102 -6.39 -1.77 -16.55
CA ILE A 102 -5.44 -0.68 -16.87
C ILE A 102 -4.39 -0.57 -15.75
N SER A 103 -4.81 -0.64 -14.49
CA SER A 103 -3.89 -0.62 -13.36
C SER A 103 -2.90 -1.79 -13.42
N ALA A 104 -3.37 -2.99 -13.75
CA ALA A 104 -2.54 -4.19 -13.87
C ALA A 104 -1.48 -4.07 -14.99
N LEU A 105 -1.83 -3.45 -16.12
CA LEU A 105 -0.87 -3.16 -17.19
C LEU A 105 0.20 -2.16 -16.75
N LEU A 106 -0.18 -1.12 -16.01
CA LEU A 106 0.78 -0.14 -15.48
C LEU A 106 1.69 -0.76 -14.40
N MET A 107 1.24 -1.78 -13.68
CA MET A 107 2.09 -2.54 -12.75
C MET A 107 3.26 -3.23 -13.47
N ILE A 108 3.05 -3.75 -14.69
CA ILE A 108 4.13 -4.32 -15.50
C ILE A 108 5.19 -3.26 -15.78
N LEU A 109 4.75 -2.10 -16.29
CA LEU A 109 5.64 -1.00 -16.64
C LEU A 109 6.44 -0.52 -15.42
N LEU A 110 5.75 -0.31 -14.29
CA LEU A 110 6.38 0.15 -13.07
C LEU A 110 7.36 -0.88 -12.49
N SER A 111 7.00 -2.16 -12.51
CA SER A 111 7.86 -3.26 -12.05
C SER A 111 9.14 -3.36 -12.88
N LEU A 112 9.06 -3.23 -14.21
CA LEU A 112 10.24 -3.23 -15.09
C LEU A 112 11.17 -2.05 -14.81
N ILE A 113 10.60 -0.84 -14.70
CA ILE A 113 11.37 0.39 -14.52
C ILE A 113 12.00 0.42 -13.13
N ASP A 114 11.22 0.16 -12.08
CA ASP A 114 11.74 0.15 -10.72
C ASP A 114 12.70 -1.03 -10.51
N HIS A 115 12.53 -2.17 -11.20
CA HIS A 115 13.50 -3.26 -11.10
C HIS A 115 14.87 -2.91 -11.67
N ARG A 116 14.91 -2.21 -12.81
CA ARG A 116 16.16 -1.80 -13.46
C ARG A 116 16.82 -0.60 -12.79
N LYS A 117 16.03 0.31 -12.20
CA LYS A 117 16.49 1.64 -11.77
C LYS A 117 16.46 1.88 -10.27
N SER A 118 15.84 1.00 -9.48
CA SER A 118 15.77 1.15 -8.03
C SER A 118 16.23 -0.09 -7.28
N ILE A 119 17.19 0.13 -6.38
CA ILE A 119 17.68 -0.86 -5.42
C ILE A 119 16.58 -1.15 -4.38
N ARG A 120 15.79 -0.13 -4.01
CA ARG A 120 14.69 -0.23 -3.05
C ARG A 120 13.44 -0.82 -3.72
N PRO A 121 12.75 -1.79 -3.10
CA PRO A 121 11.47 -2.30 -3.62
C PRO A 121 10.45 -1.17 -3.72
N SER A 122 9.56 -1.26 -4.71
CA SER A 122 8.65 -0.17 -5.08
C SER A 122 7.66 0.12 -3.95
N VAL A 123 7.89 1.21 -3.22
CA VAL A 123 7.01 1.63 -2.12
C VAL A 123 5.59 1.88 -2.60
N LEU A 124 5.43 2.55 -3.75
CA LEU A 124 4.14 2.85 -4.37
C LEU A 124 3.38 1.56 -4.75
N LEU A 125 4.08 0.61 -5.38
CA LEU A 125 3.47 -0.65 -5.80
C LEU A 125 3.04 -1.50 -4.60
N ASN A 126 3.90 -1.59 -3.57
CA ASN A 126 3.61 -2.31 -2.34
C ASN A 126 2.43 -1.70 -1.57
N SER A 127 2.38 -0.37 -1.43
CA SER A 127 1.27 0.29 -0.73
C SER A 127 -0.06 0.13 -1.49
N TYR A 128 -0.03 0.22 -2.83
CA TYR A 128 -1.21 0.00 -3.66
C TYR A 128 -1.71 -1.45 -3.58
N LEU A 129 -0.81 -2.42 -3.73
CA LEU A 129 -1.14 -3.84 -3.63
C LEU A 129 -1.74 -4.18 -2.26
N PHE A 130 -1.15 -3.68 -1.18
CA PHE A 130 -1.65 -3.93 0.17
C PHE A 130 -3.04 -3.31 0.41
N LEU A 131 -3.21 -2.04 0.06
CA LEU A 131 -4.49 -1.36 0.23
C LEU A 131 -5.58 -2.03 -0.61
N THR A 132 -5.31 -2.29 -1.89
CA THR A 132 -6.30 -2.94 -2.78
C THR A 132 -6.57 -4.37 -2.40
N LEU A 133 -5.60 -5.10 -1.83
CA LEU A 133 -5.84 -6.46 -1.33
C LEU A 133 -6.82 -6.48 -0.17
N LEU A 134 -6.70 -5.57 0.80
CA LEU A 134 -7.67 -5.46 1.90
C LEU A 134 -9.08 -5.16 1.37
N LEU A 135 -9.15 -4.24 0.40
CA LEU A 135 -10.40 -3.83 -0.24
C LEU A 135 -11.04 -4.96 -1.08
N ASP A 136 -10.22 -5.70 -1.83
CA ASP A 136 -10.68 -6.83 -2.65
C ASP A 136 -11.15 -8.00 -1.79
N VAL A 137 -10.56 -8.21 -0.60
CA VAL A 137 -11.03 -9.24 0.35
C VAL A 137 -12.43 -8.92 0.86
N VAL A 138 -12.73 -7.64 1.14
CA VAL A 138 -14.08 -7.20 1.51
C VAL A 138 -15.04 -7.48 0.34
N GLN A 139 -14.68 -7.04 -0.88
CA GLN A 139 -15.48 -7.31 -2.09
C GLN A 139 -15.70 -8.82 -2.33
N ALA A 140 -14.69 -9.66 -2.11
CA ALA A 140 -14.80 -11.10 -2.31
C ALA A 140 -15.84 -11.72 -1.38
N ARG A 141 -15.88 -11.28 -0.11
CA ARG A 141 -16.89 -11.73 0.85
C ARG A 141 -18.30 -11.34 0.38
N THR A 142 -18.50 -10.08 0.00
CA THR A 142 -19.79 -9.56 -0.47
C THR A 142 -20.27 -10.31 -1.72
N LEU A 143 -19.36 -10.56 -2.67
CA LEU A 143 -19.64 -11.30 -3.90
C LEU A 143 -19.94 -12.78 -3.62
N PHE A 144 -19.22 -13.43 -2.70
CA PHE A 144 -19.48 -14.84 -2.36
C PHE A 144 -20.84 -15.05 -1.69
N MET A 145 -21.33 -14.08 -0.91
CA MET A 145 -22.65 -14.17 -0.27
C MET A 145 -23.83 -13.88 -1.19
N THR A 146 -23.60 -13.15 -2.29
CA THR A 146 -24.67 -12.69 -3.19
C THR A 146 -24.91 -13.65 -4.35
N TRP A 147 -23.90 -14.44 -4.73
CA TRP A 147 -23.89 -15.13 -6.02
C TRP A 147 -23.95 -16.67 -5.85
N THR A 148 -25.17 -17.22 -5.77
CA THR A 148 -25.45 -18.65 -5.57
C THR A 148 -25.74 -19.44 -6.86
N VAL A 149 -25.62 -18.84 -8.05
CA VAL A 149 -26.01 -19.47 -9.33
C VAL A 149 -24.81 -19.87 -10.20
N LYS A 150 -24.94 -20.93 -11.00
CA LYS A 150 -23.83 -21.63 -11.71
C LYS A 150 -22.86 -20.78 -12.55
N PRO A 151 -23.26 -19.73 -13.31
CA PRO A 151 -22.29 -18.94 -14.06
C PRO A 151 -21.48 -17.99 -13.14
N GLU A 152 -21.92 -17.80 -11.89
CA GLU A 152 -21.33 -16.88 -10.92
C GLU A 152 -20.13 -17.49 -10.19
N LEU A 153 -20.15 -18.81 -10.05
CA LEU A 153 -19.06 -19.61 -9.49
C LEU A 153 -17.75 -19.45 -10.27
N ALA A 154 -17.84 -19.37 -11.61
CA ALA A 154 -16.67 -19.14 -12.46
C ALA A 154 -16.04 -17.77 -12.17
N TYR A 155 -16.87 -16.71 -12.05
CA TYR A 155 -16.40 -15.38 -11.71
C TYR A 155 -15.76 -15.34 -10.31
N SER A 156 -16.44 -15.91 -9.30
CA SER A 156 -15.95 -15.95 -7.92
C SER A 156 -14.64 -16.73 -7.78
N SER A 157 -14.51 -17.86 -8.48
CA SER A 157 -13.28 -18.65 -8.49
C SER A 157 -12.10 -17.88 -9.11
N ILE A 158 -12.32 -17.22 -10.25
CA ILE A 158 -11.28 -16.42 -10.91
C ILE A 158 -10.91 -15.23 -10.01
N PHE A 159 -11.89 -14.54 -9.42
CA PHE A 159 -11.65 -13.41 -8.52
C PHE A 159 -10.84 -13.81 -7.28
N THR A 160 -11.14 -14.97 -6.69
CA THR A 160 -10.38 -15.50 -5.55
C THR A 160 -8.94 -15.85 -5.96
N ALA A 161 -8.74 -16.44 -7.14
CA ALA A 161 -7.41 -16.70 -7.68
C ALA A 161 -6.62 -15.40 -7.91
N THR A 162 -7.29 -14.36 -8.40
CA THR A 162 -6.73 -13.01 -8.57
C THR A 162 -6.24 -12.43 -7.23
N ILE A 163 -7.01 -12.58 -6.14
CA ILE A 163 -6.61 -12.14 -4.79
C ILE A 163 -5.40 -12.93 -4.29
N ALA A 164 -5.42 -14.26 -4.43
CA ALA A 164 -4.30 -15.10 -4.00
C ALA A 164 -3.01 -14.77 -4.77
N LEU A 165 -3.12 -14.52 -6.08
CA LEU A 165 -1.99 -14.12 -6.90
C LEU A 165 -1.50 -12.71 -6.52
N LYS A 166 -2.41 -11.78 -6.23
CA LYS A 166 -2.08 -10.44 -5.73
C LYS A 166 -1.30 -10.51 -4.41
N LEU A 167 -1.70 -11.38 -3.50
CA LEU A 167 -0.97 -11.65 -2.26
C LEU A 167 0.44 -12.19 -2.54
N GLY A 168 0.57 -13.13 -3.47
CA GLY A 168 1.87 -13.66 -3.91
C GLY A 168 2.78 -12.57 -4.49
N ILE A 169 2.24 -11.70 -5.36
CA ILE A 169 2.97 -10.56 -5.93
C ILE A 169 3.41 -9.58 -4.83
N LEU A 170 2.54 -9.28 -3.86
CA LEU A 170 2.86 -8.43 -2.72
C LEU A 170 4.02 -9.02 -1.91
N LEU A 171 4.00 -10.32 -1.61
CA LEU A 171 5.08 -10.98 -0.90
C LEU A 171 6.38 -10.96 -1.71
N LEU A 172 6.33 -11.25 -3.01
CA LEU A 172 7.49 -11.19 -3.91
C LEU A 172 8.08 -9.78 -4.02
N GLU A 173 7.24 -8.74 -3.99
CA GLU A 173 7.67 -7.34 -4.03
C GLU A 173 8.20 -6.87 -2.67
N ALA A 174 7.69 -7.42 -1.57
CA ALA A 174 8.15 -7.16 -0.21
C ALA A 174 9.50 -7.85 0.10
N GLN A 175 9.84 -8.96 -0.57
CA GLN A 175 11.11 -9.62 -0.38
C GLN A 175 12.29 -8.72 -0.78
N ARG A 176 13.27 -8.62 0.13
CA ARG A 176 14.48 -7.82 -0.06
C ARG A 176 15.30 -8.41 -1.22
N LYS A 177 15.70 -7.56 -2.18
CA LYS A 177 16.60 -7.94 -3.28
C LYS A 177 18.04 -8.27 -2.82
N SER A 178 18.35 -8.19 -1.52
CA SER A 178 19.73 -8.23 -0.97
C SER A 178 20.55 -9.44 -1.42
N LYS A 179 19.93 -10.61 -1.63
CA LYS A 179 20.66 -11.82 -2.07
C LYS A 179 21.20 -11.74 -3.51
N TRP A 180 20.75 -10.80 -4.32
CA TRP A 180 21.04 -10.72 -5.76
C TRP A 180 21.67 -9.38 -6.17
N VAL A 181 22.05 -8.54 -5.20
CA VAL A 181 22.73 -7.27 -5.46
C VAL A 181 24.23 -7.49 -5.31
N ILE A 182 24.98 -7.30 -6.39
CA ILE A 182 26.45 -7.41 -6.44
C ILE A 182 27.07 -6.14 -5.81
N TRP A 183 26.77 -5.83 -4.54
CA TRP A 183 27.23 -4.60 -3.89
C TRP A 183 27.82 -4.91 -2.51
N ASN A 184 28.83 -4.14 -2.10
CA ASN A 184 29.47 -4.25 -0.79
C ASN A 184 28.46 -3.93 0.32
N GLU A 185 27.92 -4.96 0.98
CA GLU A 185 26.99 -4.83 2.12
C GLU A 185 27.57 -4.02 3.31
N LYS A 186 28.86 -3.69 3.30
CA LYS A 186 29.56 -2.93 4.35
C LYS A 186 29.45 -1.42 4.21
N GLU A 187 29.07 -0.89 3.04
CA GLU A 187 29.08 0.56 2.77
C GLU A 187 27.70 1.22 2.85
N HIS A 188 26.62 0.43 2.92
CA HIS A 188 25.25 0.94 2.80
C HIS A 188 24.32 0.45 3.92
N SER A 189 23.50 1.37 4.44
CA SER A 189 22.52 1.07 5.49
C SER A 189 21.43 0.13 4.97
N PRO A 190 21.00 -0.89 5.74
CA PRO A 190 19.91 -1.76 5.34
C PRO A 190 18.56 -1.05 5.26
N GLU A 191 18.44 0.15 5.83
CA GLU A 191 17.28 1.02 5.68
C GLU A 191 17.10 1.47 4.23
N GLU A 192 18.19 1.77 3.53
CA GLU A 192 18.20 2.20 2.12
C GLU A 192 17.69 1.09 1.18
N THR A 193 17.96 -0.18 1.54
CA THR A 193 17.51 -1.35 0.77
C THR A 193 16.16 -1.91 1.24
N SER A 194 15.64 -1.48 2.38
CA SER A 194 14.44 -2.06 3.00
C SER A 194 13.15 -1.51 2.40
N GLY A 195 12.21 -2.42 2.10
CA GLY A 195 10.86 -2.06 1.68
C GLY A 195 10.01 -1.50 2.81
N ILE A 196 8.86 -0.93 2.46
CA ILE A 196 7.98 -0.24 3.41
C ILE A 196 7.48 -1.14 4.55
N PHE A 197 7.29 -2.45 4.29
CA PHE A 197 6.91 -3.41 5.32
C PHE A 197 8.06 -3.71 6.30
N SER A 198 9.28 -3.87 5.78
CA SER A 198 10.48 -4.04 6.61
C SER A 198 10.74 -2.80 7.45
N LEU A 199 10.46 -1.62 6.91
CA LEU A 199 10.57 -0.35 7.62
C LEU A 199 9.49 -0.20 8.70
N GLY A 200 8.22 -0.46 8.34
CA GLY A 200 7.08 -0.29 9.25
C GLY A 200 7.04 -1.28 10.41
N ILE A 201 7.55 -2.50 10.23
CA ILE A 201 7.66 -3.51 11.29
C ILE A 201 9.08 -3.52 11.90
N PHE A 202 9.98 -2.64 11.44
CA PHE A 202 11.40 -2.65 11.81
C PHE A 202 12.05 -4.03 11.65
N PHE A 203 11.64 -4.80 10.64
CA PHE A 203 12.12 -6.17 10.41
C PHE A 203 13.64 -6.22 10.20
N TRP A 204 14.23 -5.15 9.66
CA TRP A 204 15.69 -5.02 9.51
C TRP A 204 16.44 -5.05 10.85
N LEU A 205 15.81 -4.60 11.94
CA LEU A 205 16.40 -4.58 13.28
C LEU A 205 16.56 -5.99 13.86
N ASN A 206 15.74 -6.95 13.40
CA ASN A 206 15.82 -8.34 13.84
C ASN A 206 17.18 -8.96 13.51
N LYS A 207 17.87 -8.50 12.45
CA LYS A 207 19.25 -8.94 12.15
C LYS A 207 20.22 -8.51 13.25
N ILE A 208 20.16 -7.26 13.71
CA ILE A 208 20.98 -6.77 14.83
C ILE A 208 20.63 -7.50 16.11
N PHE A 209 19.35 -7.73 16.40
CA PHE A 209 18.96 -8.45 17.62
C PHE A 209 19.50 -9.88 17.65
N MET A 210 19.43 -10.60 16.52
CA MET A 210 20.05 -11.92 16.39
C MET A 210 21.57 -11.88 16.55
N GLU A 211 22.22 -10.84 16.05
CA GLU A 211 23.67 -10.70 16.16
C GLU A 211 24.10 -10.35 17.59
N GLY A 212 23.40 -9.42 18.25
CA GLY A 212 23.56 -9.10 19.66
C GLY A 212 23.24 -10.25 20.61
N TYR A 213 22.36 -11.17 20.21
CA TYR A 213 22.12 -12.41 20.94
C TYR A 213 23.33 -13.38 20.86
N LYS A 214 24.07 -13.36 19.74
CA LYS A 214 25.21 -14.25 19.50
C LYS A 214 26.55 -13.68 19.96
N LYS A 215 26.71 -12.35 19.93
CA LYS A 215 27.96 -11.66 20.27
C LYS A 215 27.68 -10.29 20.90
N VAL A 216 28.61 -9.79 21.71
CA VAL A 216 28.58 -8.40 22.18
C VAL A 216 28.81 -7.49 20.98
N LEU A 217 27.82 -6.65 20.65
CA LEU A 217 27.86 -5.72 19.52
C LEU A 217 28.97 -4.68 19.72
N ARG A 218 29.81 -4.52 18.70
CA ARG A 218 30.78 -3.41 18.61
C ARG A 218 30.27 -2.35 17.64
N LEU A 219 30.82 -1.14 17.69
CA LEU A 219 30.45 -0.04 16.78
C LEU A 219 30.59 -0.44 15.31
N GLU A 220 31.54 -1.34 15.01
CA GLU A 220 31.82 -1.93 13.70
C GLU A 220 30.71 -2.86 13.18
N ASP A 221 29.90 -3.41 14.10
CA ASP A 221 28.81 -4.34 13.82
C ASP A 221 27.45 -3.62 13.66
N LEU A 222 27.41 -2.33 13.97
CA LEU A 222 26.23 -1.50 13.73
C LEU A 222 26.17 -1.09 12.27
N PHE A 223 24.96 -0.91 11.74
CA PHE A 223 24.80 -0.45 10.38
C PHE A 223 25.35 0.97 10.20
N PRO A 224 26.00 1.27 9.07
CA PRO A 224 26.40 2.64 8.75
C PRO A 224 25.16 3.53 8.67
N LEU A 225 25.29 4.79 9.06
CA LEU A 225 24.23 5.79 8.98
C LEU A 225 23.80 5.95 7.51
N ASP A 226 22.49 6.04 7.25
CA ASP A 226 21.96 6.24 5.89
C ASP A 226 22.56 7.51 5.28
N THR A 227 22.92 7.43 4.00
CA THR A 227 23.65 8.47 3.28
C THR A 227 22.87 9.80 3.23
N SER A 228 21.55 9.71 3.31
CA SER A 228 20.64 10.86 3.36
C SER A 228 20.63 11.60 4.70
N LEU A 229 21.17 10.98 5.76
CA LEU A 229 21.34 11.55 7.10
C LEU A 229 22.74 12.14 7.34
N TYR A 230 23.69 12.01 6.40
CA TYR A 230 24.95 12.73 6.52
C TYR A 230 24.69 14.24 6.50
N GLY A 231 25.10 14.93 7.57
CA GLY A 231 24.91 16.38 7.74
C GLY A 231 25.42 17.19 6.54
N ASN A 232 26.43 16.69 5.81
CA ASN A 232 26.96 17.32 4.60
C ASN A 232 25.92 17.44 3.47
N VAL A 233 25.11 16.40 3.23
CA VAL A 233 24.09 16.38 2.17
C VAL A 233 22.91 17.29 2.51
N LEU A 234 22.54 17.33 3.80
CA LEU A 234 21.49 18.22 4.28
C LEU A 234 21.94 19.68 4.28
N HIS A 235 23.19 19.93 4.68
CA HIS A 235 23.83 21.24 4.63
C HIS A 235 23.94 21.78 3.20
N GLU A 236 24.26 20.93 2.22
CA GLU A 236 24.32 21.31 0.80
C GLU A 236 22.94 21.62 0.22
N LYS A 237 21.90 20.85 0.58
CA LYS A 237 20.51 21.18 0.22
C LYS A 237 20.04 22.48 0.85
N PHE A 238 20.40 22.72 2.11
CA PHE A 238 20.09 23.93 2.83
C PHE A 238 20.80 25.15 2.21
N SER A 239 22.11 25.03 1.93
CA SER A 239 22.89 26.12 1.34
C SER A 239 22.44 26.48 -0.08
N ARG A 240 22.01 25.48 -0.88
CA ARG A 240 21.48 25.72 -2.23
C ARG A 240 20.13 26.42 -2.25
N ASN A 241 19.29 26.21 -1.24
CA ASN A 241 18.01 26.91 -1.08
C ASN A 241 18.16 28.25 -0.34
N MET A 242 19.33 28.54 0.24
CA MET A 242 19.60 29.76 0.98
C MET A 242 20.08 30.88 0.05
N ASP A 243 19.11 31.60 -0.55
CA ASP A 243 19.37 32.87 -1.25
C ASP A 243 19.75 33.96 -0.23
N TYR A 244 21.05 34.20 -0.03
CA TYR A 244 21.57 35.26 0.84
C TYR A 244 21.04 36.66 0.50
N THR A 245 20.60 36.87 -0.74
CA THR A 245 20.02 38.13 -1.24
C THR A 245 18.61 38.38 -0.71
N LYS A 246 17.82 37.35 -0.42
CA LYS A 246 16.45 37.45 0.15
C LYS A 246 16.43 37.54 1.67
N LEU A 247 17.54 37.21 2.33
CA LEU A 247 17.69 37.27 3.79
C LEU A 247 17.85 38.71 4.32
N LYS A 248 18.38 39.62 3.49
CA LYS A 248 18.59 41.04 3.83
C LYS A 248 17.28 41.84 3.83
N GLY A 249 16.34 41.51 4.73
CA GLY A 249 15.16 42.35 4.96
C GLY A 249 13.95 41.66 5.56
N ASP A 250 13.90 40.33 5.58
CA ASP A 250 12.72 39.58 6.03
C ASP A 250 12.98 38.89 7.39
N LYS A 251 12.22 39.26 8.43
CA LYS A 251 12.32 38.67 9.78
C LYS A 251 12.01 37.16 9.81
N LEU A 252 11.29 36.65 8.79
CA LEU A 252 10.91 35.24 8.67
C LEU A 252 11.61 34.52 7.50
N GLY A 253 12.60 35.15 6.85
CA GLY A 253 13.28 34.58 5.68
C GLY A 253 13.91 33.21 5.96
N LEU A 254 14.54 33.04 7.13
CA LEU A 254 15.13 31.76 7.55
C LEU A 254 14.07 30.68 7.76
N ALA A 255 12.98 31.01 8.46
CA ALA A 255 11.89 30.08 8.72
C ALA A 255 11.21 29.63 7.42
N LYS A 256 11.05 30.55 6.46
CA LYS A 256 10.47 30.25 5.14
C LYS A 256 11.35 29.32 4.31
N VAL A 257 12.67 29.54 4.32
CA VAL A 257 13.64 28.67 3.65
C VAL A 257 13.71 27.29 4.33
N LEU A 258 13.66 27.25 5.66
CA LEU A 258 13.63 26.01 6.44
C LEU A 258 12.36 25.20 6.14
N VAL A 259 11.20 25.86 6.17
CA VAL A 259 9.91 25.25 5.82
C VAL A 259 9.94 24.77 4.37
N GLN A 260 10.36 25.59 3.40
CA GLN A 260 10.48 25.14 2.00
C GLN A 260 11.41 23.93 1.82
N THR A 261 12.51 23.87 2.57
CA THR A 261 13.50 22.79 2.48
C THR A 261 13.02 21.51 3.18
N LEU A 262 12.23 21.63 4.26
CA LEU A 262 11.72 20.51 5.05
C LEU A 262 10.21 20.22 4.83
N ASN A 263 9.54 20.87 3.89
CA ASN A 263 8.09 20.72 3.69
C ASN A 263 7.68 19.26 3.44
N ILE A 264 8.49 18.51 2.67
CA ILE A 264 8.24 17.10 2.36
C ILE A 264 8.36 16.22 3.62
N PRO A 265 9.48 16.23 4.37
CA PRO A 265 9.59 15.46 5.61
C PRO A 265 8.64 15.92 6.72
N LEU A 266 8.14 17.16 6.69
CA LEU A 266 7.18 17.66 7.68
C LEU A 266 5.74 17.24 7.34
N LEU A 267 5.38 17.13 6.06
CA LEU A 267 4.06 16.68 5.62
C LEU A 267 3.91 15.15 5.69
N LEU A 268 5.00 14.40 5.51
CA LEU A 268 4.96 12.93 5.44
C LEU A 268 4.42 12.24 6.72
N PRO A 269 4.73 12.67 7.96
CA PRO A 269 4.15 12.14 9.20
C PRO A 269 2.64 12.36 9.36
N VAL A 270 2.07 13.34 8.65
CA VAL A 270 0.65 13.68 8.78
C VAL A 270 -0.22 12.52 8.29
N LEU A 271 0.17 11.87 7.20
CA LEU A 271 -0.57 10.74 6.61
C LEU A 271 -0.71 9.55 7.58
N PRO A 272 0.37 8.98 8.15
CA PRO A 272 0.27 7.93 9.16
C PRO A 272 -0.53 8.37 10.40
N ARG A 273 -0.44 9.64 10.80
CA ARG A 273 -1.18 10.16 11.95
C ARG A 273 -2.68 10.25 11.70
N LEU A 274 -3.09 10.65 10.49
CA LEU A 274 -4.49 10.61 10.07
C LEU A 274 -5.02 9.17 10.02
N ALA A 275 -4.23 8.23 9.52
CA ALA A 275 -4.59 6.80 9.51
C ALA A 275 -4.77 6.27 10.95
N LEU A 276 -3.85 6.61 11.88
CA LEU A 276 -3.96 6.26 13.29
C LEU A 276 -5.24 6.84 13.93
N LEU A 277 -5.57 8.10 13.63
CA LEU A 277 -6.82 8.71 14.09
C LEU A 277 -8.04 7.95 13.56
N GLY A 278 -8.04 7.60 12.27
CA GLY A 278 -9.10 6.76 11.68
C GLY A 278 -9.29 5.44 12.43
N PHE A 279 -8.21 4.68 12.64
CA PHE A 279 -8.30 3.40 13.34
C PHE A 279 -8.71 3.52 14.81
N THR A 280 -8.28 4.58 15.50
CA THR A 280 -8.67 4.83 16.90
C THR A 280 -10.15 5.21 17.02
N PHE A 281 -10.73 5.92 16.04
CA PHE A 281 -12.19 6.12 15.98
C PHE A 281 -12.96 4.84 15.64
N CYS A 282 -12.37 3.95 14.84
CA CYS A 282 -12.99 2.65 14.56
C CYS A 282 -13.09 1.75 15.79
N GLN A 283 -12.20 1.88 16.79
CA GLN A 283 -12.22 1.04 18.01
C GLN A 283 -13.55 1.13 18.80
N PRO A 284 -14.05 2.30 19.24
CA PRO A 284 -15.29 2.38 19.99
C PRO A 284 -16.50 1.94 19.16
N LEU A 285 -16.57 2.33 17.88
CA LEU A 285 -17.65 1.92 16.96
C LEU A 285 -17.68 0.40 16.78
N PHE A 286 -16.50 -0.23 16.67
CA PHE A 286 -16.37 -1.67 16.57
C PHE A 286 -16.86 -2.38 17.84
N ILE A 287 -16.46 -1.89 19.03
CA ILE A 287 -16.87 -2.49 20.31
C ILE A 287 -18.39 -2.38 20.50
N GLU A 288 -18.98 -1.24 20.16
CA GLU A 288 -20.43 -1.04 20.22
C GLU A 288 -21.18 -2.06 19.35
N LYS A 289 -20.76 -2.21 18.08
CA LYS A 289 -21.38 -3.16 17.14
C LYS A 289 -21.16 -4.62 17.55
N LEU A 290 -19.98 -4.94 18.10
CA LEU A 290 -19.68 -6.27 18.63
C LEU A 290 -20.58 -6.60 19.83
N LEU A 291 -20.72 -5.69 20.79
CA LEU A 291 -21.59 -5.87 21.96
C LEU A 291 -23.07 -6.00 21.57
N ALA A 292 -23.53 -5.18 20.62
CA ALA A 292 -24.88 -5.28 20.08
C ALA A 292 -25.14 -6.65 19.43
N HIS A 293 -24.17 -7.17 18.67
CA HIS A 293 -24.27 -8.48 18.05
C HIS A 293 -24.31 -9.62 19.08
N LEU A 294 -23.43 -9.60 20.08
CA LEU A 294 -23.38 -10.61 21.15
C LEU A 294 -24.62 -10.62 22.05
N SER A 295 -25.37 -9.51 22.10
CA SER A 295 -26.60 -9.39 22.87
C SER A 295 -27.82 -10.04 22.20
N THR A 296 -27.69 -10.49 20.94
CA THR A 296 -28.79 -11.15 20.21
C THR A 296 -28.77 -12.67 20.39
N PRO A 297 -29.95 -13.31 20.55
CA PRO A 297 -30.05 -14.74 20.90
C PRO A 297 -29.71 -15.71 19.76
N LYS A 298 -29.54 -15.21 18.52
CA LYS A 298 -29.11 -16.01 17.37
C LYS A 298 -27.85 -15.39 16.78
N ILE A 299 -26.71 -16.02 17.07
CA ILE A 299 -25.42 -15.64 16.50
C ILE A 299 -25.33 -16.27 15.11
N ALA A 300 -25.29 -15.46 14.07
CA ALA A 300 -25.01 -15.93 12.71
C ALA A 300 -23.49 -16.05 12.53
N ASP A 301 -22.98 -17.27 12.38
CA ASP A 301 -21.53 -17.56 12.32
C ASP A 301 -20.78 -16.70 11.28
N ASN A 302 -21.42 -16.40 10.14
CA ASN A 302 -20.83 -15.60 9.05
C ASN A 302 -20.51 -14.14 9.44
N ILE A 303 -21.21 -13.59 10.43
CA ILE A 303 -20.97 -12.22 10.93
C ILE A 303 -19.83 -12.24 11.95
N GLY A 304 -19.73 -13.29 12.78
CA GLY A 304 -18.65 -13.47 13.75
C GLY A 304 -17.25 -13.44 13.13
N TYR A 305 -17.05 -14.13 12.00
CA TYR A 305 -15.77 -14.10 11.27
C TYR A 305 -15.40 -12.70 10.76
N GLY A 306 -16.39 -11.88 10.40
CA GLY A 306 -16.17 -10.48 10.01
C GLY A 306 -15.61 -9.63 11.15
N PHE A 307 -16.14 -9.82 12.37
CA PHE A 307 -15.65 -9.12 13.56
C PHE A 307 -14.21 -9.53 13.93
N ILE A 308 -13.83 -10.81 13.75
CA ILE A 308 -12.45 -11.27 13.96
C ILE A 308 -11.50 -10.56 12.98
N GLY A 309 -11.87 -10.52 11.69
CA GLY A 309 -11.08 -9.84 10.66
C GLY A 309 -10.93 -8.33 10.95
N ALA A 310 -12.03 -7.66 11.31
CA ALA A 310 -12.02 -6.25 11.67
C ALA A 310 -11.13 -5.97 12.89
N THR A 311 -11.14 -6.84 13.91
CA THR A 311 -10.25 -6.72 15.09
C THR A 311 -8.78 -6.73 14.66
N ILE A 312 -8.38 -7.75 13.90
CA ILE A 312 -7.00 -7.90 13.45
C ILE A 312 -6.57 -6.68 12.63
N LEU A 313 -7.44 -6.20 11.74
CA LEU A 313 -7.18 -5.05 10.89
C LEU A 313 -7.02 -3.75 11.69
N ILE A 314 -7.93 -3.46 12.63
CA ILE A 314 -7.89 -2.22 13.43
C ILE A 314 -6.63 -2.18 14.28
N TYR A 315 -6.35 -3.23 15.06
CA TYR A 315 -5.21 -3.22 15.98
C TYR A 315 -3.86 -3.30 15.25
N SER A 316 -3.76 -4.07 14.17
CA SER A 316 -2.54 -4.09 13.34
C SER A 316 -2.34 -2.75 12.64
N GLY A 317 -3.41 -2.13 12.15
CA GLY A 317 -3.38 -0.80 11.52
C GLY A 317 -2.88 0.29 12.46
N ILE A 318 -3.30 0.26 13.73
CA ILE A 318 -2.79 1.15 14.79
C ILE A 318 -1.30 0.95 14.98
N GLY A 319 -0.85 -0.30 15.17
CA GLY A 319 0.57 -0.61 15.40
C GLY A 319 1.46 -0.15 14.25
N ILE A 320 1.08 -0.47 13.01
CA ILE A 320 1.84 -0.10 11.80
C ILE A 320 1.85 1.43 11.60
N SER A 321 0.70 2.09 11.77
CA SER A 321 0.60 3.55 11.60
C SER A 321 1.44 4.29 12.65
N MET A 322 1.44 3.81 13.89
CA MET A 322 2.25 4.36 14.98
C MET A 322 3.75 4.15 14.71
N ALA A 323 4.15 2.95 14.28
CA ALA A 323 5.53 2.65 13.93
C ALA A 323 6.05 3.53 12.79
N LEU A 324 5.27 3.68 11.72
CA LEU A 324 5.60 4.56 10.59
C LEU A 324 5.66 6.03 11.00
N TYR A 325 4.73 6.48 11.85
CA TYR A 325 4.74 7.84 12.37
C TYR A 325 6.05 8.14 13.12
N TRP A 326 6.44 7.28 14.07
CA TRP A 326 7.68 7.45 14.82
C TRP A 326 8.93 7.36 13.94
N TYR A 327 8.96 6.43 12.98
CA TYR A 327 10.10 6.31 12.05
C TYR A 327 10.29 7.60 11.24
N ILE A 328 9.22 8.15 10.67
CA ILE A 328 9.31 9.37 9.85
C ILE A 328 9.61 10.59 10.73
N CYS A 329 9.04 10.66 11.94
CA CYS A 329 9.35 11.73 12.88
C CYS A 329 10.80 11.71 13.34
N ALA A 330 11.37 10.53 13.63
CA ALA A 330 12.78 10.38 14.00
C ALA A 330 13.68 10.86 12.85
N PHE A 331 13.39 10.45 11.61
CA PHE A 331 14.09 10.92 10.42
C PHE A 331 13.99 12.45 10.22
N GLY A 332 12.84 13.04 10.55
CA GLY A 332 12.65 14.49 10.51
C GLY A 332 13.33 15.25 11.66
N LEU A 333 13.64 14.59 12.78
CA LEU A 333 14.28 15.20 13.95
C LEU A 333 15.80 15.29 13.76
N ASP A 334 16.42 14.26 13.18
CA ASP A 334 17.85 14.27 12.85
C ASP A 334 18.19 15.32 11.78
N ALA A 335 17.23 15.71 10.95
CA ALA A 335 17.40 16.83 10.02
C ALA A 335 17.38 18.23 10.69
N ARG A 336 17.16 18.31 12.01
CA ARG A 336 17.17 19.56 12.77
C ARG A 336 18.42 19.75 13.64
N LEU A 337 19.24 18.72 13.81
CA LEU A 337 20.53 18.74 14.50
C LEU A 337 21.65 18.93 13.47
#